data_AF-A0A834F945-F1
#
_entry.id   AF-A0A834F945-F1
#
_cell.length_a   1.000
_cell.length_b   1.000
_cell.length_c   1.000
_cell.angle_alpha   90.00
_cell.angle_beta   90.00
_cell.angle_gamma   90.00
#
_symmetry.space_group_name_H-M   'P 1'
#
loop_
_entity.id
_entity.type
_entity.pdbx_description
1 polymer ?
#
loop_
_entity_poly.entity_id
_entity_poly.type
_entity_poly.pdbx_seq_one_letter_code
_entity_poly.pdbx_strand_id
1 'polypeptide(L)'
;MAFGPSQFPLGPTTGKDLQVCISKNSTCCTKKMEEKYQVLARRDIQDLLQTSSSGLKLLISRYVAAFQETFEVLIRQAENHTNTIFQESYPSMADQAVGAVRELFTDVGLFLLGSELSVDELVQRFFDALFPLVYKHLINSGRGDVSPGYAECVRSLSRDVRPFGAAPGLLADQITSSGVSGKLLLQALHLSIEVINTTDHLQLSRECRRALLKMQFCPHCQGLTQSKPCRGYCLNVMRGCLASMAEIDTHWREFVSSLEGLSARMHGTLDLEQVLLGVHTLLHDAVGHALRNGASISKQVQKSCGSPSRRPAESVSVHHGSRRASLPLQAPVKATGEAFTSKRR
;
A
#
# COMPACT_ATOMS: atom_id res chain seq x y z
N MET A 1 12.83 35.82 14.88
CA MET A 1 13.62 36.84 14.14
C MET A 1 13.78 38.06 15.04
N ALA A 2 15.00 38.38 15.47
CA ALA A 2 15.24 39.58 16.27
C ALA A 2 15.47 40.78 15.34
N PHE A 3 14.84 41.92 15.65
CA PHE A 3 15.19 43.19 15.02
C PHE A 3 16.54 43.65 15.58
N GLY A 4 17.49 44.00 14.71
CA GLY A 4 18.73 44.65 15.14
C GLY A 4 18.47 46.13 15.50
N PRO A 5 19.27 46.73 16.39
CA PRO A 5 19.09 48.12 16.83
C PRO A 5 19.12 49.14 15.68
N SER A 6 19.82 48.85 14.58
CA SER A 6 19.88 49.68 13.36
C SER A 6 18.60 49.67 12.49
N GLN A 7 17.61 48.83 12.83
CA GLN A 7 16.36 48.71 12.07
C GLN A 7 15.23 49.53 12.65
N PHE A 8 15.41 50.06 13.87
CA PHE A 8 14.47 50.98 14.50
C PHE A 8 14.80 52.42 14.12
N PRO A 9 13.80 53.25 13.81
CA PRO A 9 14.04 54.67 13.62
C PRO A 9 14.48 55.30 14.95
N LEU A 10 15.41 56.26 14.89
CA LEU A 10 15.94 56.99 16.06
C LEU A 10 14.87 57.82 16.79
N GLY A 11 13.72 58.05 16.15
CA GLY A 11 12.55 58.71 16.73
C GLY A 11 11.30 58.50 15.86
N PRO A 12 10.12 58.97 16.31
CA PRO A 12 8.87 58.80 15.58
C PRO A 12 8.90 59.52 14.22
N THR A 13 8.48 58.84 13.15
CA THR A 13 8.46 59.36 11.77
C THR A 13 7.04 59.61 11.27
N THR A 14 6.86 60.34 10.17
CA THR A 14 5.51 60.65 9.62
C THR A 14 4.78 59.48 8.96
N GLY A 15 5.40 58.31 8.81
CA GLY A 15 4.71 57.06 8.42
C GLY A 15 4.03 57.01 7.05
N LYS A 16 4.31 57.96 6.16
CA LYS A 16 3.68 58.09 4.83
C LYS A 16 3.91 56.89 3.90
N ASP A 17 4.97 56.12 4.15
CA ASP A 17 5.39 54.99 3.32
C ASP A 17 4.81 53.63 3.78
N LEU A 18 4.01 53.62 4.85
CA LEU A 18 3.35 52.42 5.38
C LEU A 18 2.08 52.11 4.58
N GLN A 19 1.88 50.83 4.26
CA GLN A 19 0.74 50.38 3.45
C GLN A 19 -0.46 49.94 4.29
N VAL A 20 -0.23 49.50 5.53
CA VAL A 20 -1.25 48.86 6.36
C VAL A 20 -1.40 49.55 7.71
N CYS A 21 -0.29 49.82 8.40
CA CYS A 21 -0.22 50.49 9.70
C CYS A 21 -0.24 52.02 9.56
N ILE A 22 -1.13 52.56 8.73
CA ILE A 22 -1.25 53.99 8.50
C ILE A 22 -1.69 54.67 9.80
N SER A 23 -0.84 55.54 10.33
CA SER A 23 -1.13 56.39 11.48
C SER A 23 -1.36 57.82 11.01
N LYS A 24 -2.34 58.53 11.59
CA LYS A 24 -2.51 59.97 11.40
C LYS A 24 -1.42 60.78 12.15
N ASN A 25 -0.77 60.14 13.13
CA ASN A 25 0.28 60.70 13.96
C ASN A 25 1.65 60.11 13.56
N SER A 26 2.68 60.39 14.34
CA SER A 26 3.98 59.77 14.16
C SER A 26 3.96 58.24 14.41
N THR A 27 4.88 57.50 13.78
CA THR A 27 5.02 56.04 13.84
C THR A 27 6.46 55.63 14.13
N CYS A 28 6.62 54.55 14.88
CA CYS A 28 7.91 53.91 15.19
C CYS A 28 8.32 52.86 14.16
N CYS A 29 7.56 52.67 13.08
CA CYS A 29 7.85 51.69 12.04
C CYS A 29 8.32 52.32 10.73
N THR A 30 9.34 51.71 10.13
CA THR A 30 9.71 51.94 8.72
C THR A 30 8.97 50.94 7.81
N LYS A 31 8.92 51.20 6.50
CA LYS A 31 8.36 50.26 5.51
C LYS A 31 8.97 48.85 5.62
N LYS A 32 10.30 48.78 5.81
CA LYS A 32 11.03 47.52 5.99
C LYS A 32 10.63 46.77 7.26
N MET A 33 10.28 47.49 8.34
CA MET A 33 9.75 46.87 9.55
C MET A 33 8.33 46.33 9.32
N GLU A 34 7.47 47.09 8.62
CA GLU A 34 6.12 46.63 8.28
C GLU A 34 6.16 45.35 7.42
N GLU A 35 7.01 45.31 6.39
CA GLU A 35 7.22 44.11 5.56
C GLU A 35 7.65 42.89 6.40
N LYS A 36 8.56 43.09 7.36
CA LYS A 36 8.94 42.01 8.30
C LYS A 36 7.78 41.58 9.19
N TYR A 37 7.00 42.52 9.71
CA TYR A 37 5.82 42.19 10.50
C TYR A 37 4.74 41.46 9.69
N GLN A 38 4.62 41.72 8.38
CA GLN A 38 3.71 40.94 7.52
C GLN A 38 4.15 39.48 7.43
N VAL A 39 5.46 39.23 7.30
CA VAL A 39 6.00 37.87 7.29
C VAL A 39 5.79 37.19 8.64
N LEU A 40 6.01 37.91 9.75
CA LEU A 40 5.77 37.38 11.10
C LEU A 40 4.29 37.06 11.34
N ALA A 41 3.37 37.98 11.05
CA ALA A 41 1.93 37.75 11.21
C ALA A 41 1.44 36.52 10.43
N ARG A 42 1.96 36.32 9.21
CA ARG A 42 1.67 35.14 8.41
C ARG A 42 2.20 33.87 9.08
N ARG A 43 3.46 33.89 9.54
CA ARG A 43 4.08 32.74 10.20
C ARG A 43 3.35 32.39 11.50
N ASP A 44 3.01 33.38 12.33
CA ASP A 44 2.34 33.14 13.61
C ASP A 44 0.99 32.42 13.43
N ILE A 45 0.22 32.76 12.39
CA ILE A 45 -1.02 32.05 12.06
C ILE A 45 -0.76 30.65 11.51
N GLN A 46 0.24 30.49 10.65
CA GLN A 46 0.60 29.17 10.12
C GLN A 46 1.06 28.23 11.25
N ASP A 47 1.92 28.71 12.15
CA ASP A 47 2.40 27.97 13.31
C ASP A 47 1.24 27.62 14.27
N LEU A 48 0.28 28.54 14.45
CA LEU A 48 -0.92 28.28 15.25
C LEU A 48 -1.78 27.16 14.64
N LEU A 49 -2.00 27.17 13.32
CA LEU A 49 -2.76 26.13 12.64
C LEU A 49 -2.08 24.77 12.78
N GLN A 50 -0.79 24.70 12.44
CA GLN A 50 0.02 23.48 12.54
C GLN A 50 0.08 22.95 13.97
N THR A 51 0.24 23.83 14.97
CA THR A 51 0.26 23.40 16.38
C THR A 51 -1.09 22.83 16.79
N SER A 52 -2.20 23.44 16.36
CA SER A 52 -3.55 23.01 16.70
C SER A 52 -3.93 21.66 16.08
N SER A 53 -3.45 21.37 14.87
CA SER A 53 -3.75 20.14 14.13
C SER A 53 -2.75 19.00 14.38
N SER A 54 -1.53 19.32 14.84
CA SER A 54 -0.42 18.36 14.98
C SER A 54 -0.77 17.11 15.79
N GLY A 55 -1.48 17.28 16.91
CA GLY A 55 -1.90 16.16 17.77
C GLY A 55 -2.85 15.20 17.06
N LEU A 56 -3.84 15.76 16.34
CA LEU A 56 -4.79 14.97 15.56
C LEU A 56 -4.09 14.23 14.41
N LYS A 57 -3.23 14.94 13.66
CA LYS A 57 -2.45 14.34 12.58
C LYS A 57 -1.58 13.19 13.07
N LEU A 58 -0.86 13.38 14.17
CA LEU A 58 -0.01 12.35 14.77
C LEU A 58 -0.83 11.14 15.22
N LEU A 59 -2.00 11.37 15.82
CA LEU A 59 -2.91 10.31 16.23
C LEU A 59 -3.34 9.46 15.02
N ILE A 60 -3.86 10.11 13.97
CA ILE A 60 -4.32 9.42 12.76
C ILE A 60 -3.17 8.66 12.08
N SER A 61 -2.00 9.27 11.94
CA SER A 61 -0.83 8.60 11.35
C SER A 61 -0.40 7.36 12.14
N ARG A 62 -0.49 7.39 13.48
CA ARG A 62 -0.21 6.21 14.32
C ARG A 62 -1.24 5.11 14.10
N TYR A 63 -2.52 5.45 14.01
CA TYR A 63 -3.57 4.47 13.72
C TYR A 63 -3.40 3.83 12.35
N VAL A 64 -3.09 4.63 11.32
CA VAL A 64 -2.78 4.11 9.97
C VAL A 64 -1.63 3.10 10.03
N ALA A 65 -0.51 3.47 10.66
CA ALA A 65 0.65 2.57 10.77
C ALA A 65 0.32 1.28 11.53
N ALA A 66 -0.35 1.39 12.68
CA ALA A 66 -0.74 0.22 13.48
C ALA A 66 -1.72 -0.70 12.75
N PHE A 67 -2.66 -0.12 12.00
CA PHE A 67 -3.60 -0.87 11.17
C PHE A 67 -2.86 -1.65 10.08
N GLN A 68 -1.99 -0.99 9.33
CA GLN A 68 -1.19 -1.61 8.28
C GLN A 68 -0.31 -2.75 8.82
N GLU A 69 0.40 -2.52 9.93
CA GLU A 69 1.23 -3.55 10.58
C GLU A 69 0.40 -4.78 11.01
N THR A 70 -0.76 -4.55 11.61
CA THR A 70 -1.66 -5.64 12.02
C THR A 70 -2.14 -6.46 10.82
N PHE A 71 -2.50 -5.79 9.72
CA PHE A 71 -2.92 -6.44 8.49
C PHE A 71 -1.81 -7.28 7.86
N GLU A 72 -0.58 -6.75 7.81
CA GLU A 72 0.57 -7.49 7.29
C GLU A 72 0.85 -8.77 8.09
N VAL A 73 0.73 -8.70 9.43
CA VAL A 73 0.87 -9.87 10.30
C VAL A 73 -0.22 -10.90 10.01
N LEU A 74 -1.48 -10.47 9.94
CA LEU A 74 -2.62 -11.35 9.66
C LEU A 74 -2.48 -12.07 8.31
N ILE A 75 -2.10 -11.33 7.26
CA ILE A 75 -1.90 -11.89 5.91
C ILE A 75 -0.80 -12.96 5.92
N ARG A 76 0.34 -12.69 6.57
CA ARG A 76 1.42 -13.67 6.71
C ARG A 76 0.98 -14.90 7.51
N GLN A 77 0.20 -14.71 8.57
CA GLN A 77 -0.32 -15.81 9.37
C GLN A 77 -1.27 -16.69 8.54
N ALA A 78 -2.17 -16.07 7.76
CA ALA A 78 -3.09 -16.79 6.89
C ALA A 78 -2.37 -17.54 5.75
N GLU A 79 -1.35 -16.92 5.13
CA GLU A 79 -0.48 -17.57 4.14
C GLU A 79 0.20 -18.82 4.74
N ASN A 80 0.87 -18.64 5.88
CA ASN A 80 1.59 -19.73 6.55
C ASN A 80 0.65 -20.85 6.95
N HIS A 81 -0.49 -20.51 7.54
CA HIS A 81 -1.48 -21.49 7.97
C HIS A 81 -2.04 -22.29 6.77
N THR A 82 -2.38 -21.61 5.68
CA THR A 82 -2.86 -22.25 4.45
C THR A 82 -1.79 -23.19 3.86
N ASN A 83 -0.53 -22.76 3.81
CA ASN A 83 0.58 -23.58 3.33
C ASN A 83 0.81 -24.82 4.19
N THR A 84 0.75 -24.71 5.52
CA THR A 84 0.87 -25.85 6.44
C THR A 84 -0.22 -26.90 6.18
N ILE A 85 -1.48 -26.46 6.10
CA ILE A 85 -2.60 -27.38 5.83
C ILE A 85 -2.48 -28.02 4.44
N PHE A 86 -1.99 -27.28 3.44
CA PHE A 86 -1.70 -27.82 2.11
C PHE A 86 -0.61 -28.89 2.13
N GLN A 87 0.47 -28.67 2.89
CA GLN A 87 1.54 -29.65 3.06
C GLN A 87 1.03 -30.93 3.73
N GLU A 88 0.17 -30.81 4.73
CA GLU A 88 -0.41 -31.96 5.44
C GLU A 88 -1.42 -32.72 4.59
N SER A 89 -2.33 -32.03 3.89
CA SER A 89 -3.43 -32.64 3.15
C SER A 89 -3.04 -33.09 1.74
N TYR A 90 -2.13 -32.37 1.08
CA TYR A 90 -1.80 -32.54 -0.34
C TYR A 90 -0.27 -32.50 -0.60
N PRO A 91 0.52 -33.37 0.06
CA PRO A 91 1.99 -33.31 0.03
C PRO A 91 2.58 -33.43 -1.38
N SER A 92 1.91 -34.11 -2.31
CA SER A 92 2.38 -34.32 -3.67
C SER A 92 2.38 -33.05 -4.54
N MET A 93 1.62 -32.02 -4.17
CA MET A 93 1.50 -30.76 -4.90
C MET A 93 1.82 -29.51 -4.06
N ALA A 94 2.01 -29.65 -2.75
CA ALA A 94 2.19 -28.54 -1.82
C ALA A 94 3.35 -27.62 -2.22
N ASP A 95 4.55 -28.15 -2.49
CA ASP A 95 5.72 -27.34 -2.86
C ASP A 95 5.52 -26.50 -4.12
N GLN A 96 4.76 -27.02 -5.09
CA GLN A 96 4.42 -26.29 -6.32
C GLN A 96 3.32 -25.25 -6.09
N ALA A 97 2.45 -25.46 -5.11
CA ALA A 97 1.33 -24.57 -4.78
C ALA A 97 1.76 -23.36 -3.93
N VAL A 98 2.86 -23.45 -3.17
CA VAL A 98 3.35 -22.35 -2.28
C VAL A 98 3.44 -21.01 -2.99
N GLY A 99 3.92 -20.99 -4.25
CA GLY A 99 4.03 -19.75 -5.03
C GLY A 99 2.67 -19.11 -5.30
N ALA A 100 1.66 -19.90 -5.67
CA ALA A 100 0.31 -19.41 -5.94
C ALA A 100 -0.38 -18.93 -4.64
N VAL A 101 -0.21 -19.66 -3.53
CA VAL A 101 -0.75 -19.26 -2.22
C VAL A 101 -0.14 -17.91 -1.79
N ARG A 102 1.17 -17.75 -1.92
CA ARG A 102 1.85 -16.50 -1.61
C ARG A 102 1.35 -15.34 -2.47
N GLU A 103 1.21 -15.56 -3.78
CA GLU A 103 0.69 -14.54 -4.71
C GLU A 103 -0.73 -14.11 -4.30
N LEU A 104 -1.62 -15.06 -4.01
CA LEU A 104 -2.98 -14.78 -3.55
C LEU A 104 -2.98 -13.87 -2.31
N PHE A 105 -2.25 -14.25 -1.26
CA PHE A 105 -2.22 -13.49 0.00
C PHE A 105 -1.53 -12.13 -0.16
N THR A 106 -0.52 -12.03 -1.03
CA THR A 106 0.12 -10.75 -1.36
C THR A 106 -0.87 -9.81 -2.05
N ASP A 107 -1.59 -10.30 -3.06
CA ASP A 107 -2.58 -9.50 -3.80
C ASP A 107 -3.77 -9.10 -2.92
N VAL A 108 -4.24 -10.00 -2.05
CA VAL A 108 -5.28 -9.68 -1.06
C VAL A 108 -4.78 -8.61 -0.08
N GLY A 109 -3.55 -8.73 0.40
CA GLY A 109 -2.93 -7.70 1.24
C GLY A 109 -2.88 -6.33 0.55
N LEU A 110 -2.44 -6.29 -0.71
CA LEU A 110 -2.40 -5.06 -1.51
C LEU A 110 -3.80 -4.45 -1.71
N PHE A 111 -4.81 -5.28 -2.00
CA PHE A 111 -6.20 -4.86 -2.10
C PHE A 111 -6.70 -4.21 -0.80
N LEU A 112 -6.50 -4.87 0.33
CA LEU A 112 -6.93 -4.38 1.65
C LEU A 112 -6.21 -3.09 2.06
N LEU A 113 -4.95 -2.94 1.65
CA LEU A 113 -4.13 -1.74 1.89
C LEU A 113 -4.46 -0.57 0.95
N GLY A 114 -5.46 -0.71 0.07
CA GLY A 114 -5.99 0.38 -0.75
C GLY A 114 -5.64 0.33 -2.23
N SER A 115 -5.01 -0.75 -2.71
CA SER A 115 -4.79 -0.94 -4.14
C SER A 115 -6.11 -1.21 -4.88
N GLU A 116 -6.25 -0.70 -6.09
CA GLU A 116 -7.40 -0.96 -6.97
C GLU A 116 -7.20 -2.25 -7.77
N LEU A 117 -7.24 -3.38 -7.07
CA LEU A 117 -7.19 -4.72 -7.64
C LEU A 117 -8.59 -5.33 -7.71
N SER A 118 -8.87 -6.08 -8.78
CA SER A 118 -10.09 -6.89 -8.89
C SER A 118 -9.94 -8.17 -8.07
N VAL A 119 -10.78 -8.33 -7.03
CA VAL A 119 -10.77 -9.53 -6.17
C VAL A 119 -11.18 -10.77 -6.96
N ASP A 120 -12.12 -10.65 -7.90
CA ASP A 120 -12.48 -11.74 -8.80
C ASP A 120 -11.28 -12.21 -9.64
N GLU A 121 -10.50 -11.28 -10.19
CA GLU A 121 -9.36 -11.63 -11.04
C GLU A 121 -8.20 -12.24 -10.26
N LEU A 122 -7.87 -11.72 -9.07
CA LEU A 122 -6.78 -12.27 -8.24
C LEU A 122 -7.14 -13.68 -7.75
N VAL A 123 -8.40 -13.90 -7.34
CA VAL A 123 -8.86 -15.21 -6.89
C VAL A 123 -8.91 -16.18 -8.08
N GLN A 124 -9.42 -15.74 -9.23
CA GLN A 124 -9.46 -16.57 -10.42
C GLN A 124 -8.04 -16.97 -10.87
N ARG A 125 -7.07 -16.05 -10.86
CA ARG A 125 -5.68 -16.35 -11.21
C ARG A 125 -5.07 -17.42 -10.29
N PHE A 126 -5.35 -17.35 -8.99
CA PHE A 126 -4.95 -18.38 -8.04
C PHE A 126 -5.53 -19.76 -8.41
N PHE A 127 -6.83 -19.84 -8.70
CA PHE A 127 -7.45 -21.11 -9.09
C PHE A 127 -6.98 -21.62 -10.46
N ASP A 128 -6.66 -20.72 -11.40
CA ASP A 128 -6.04 -21.05 -12.68
C ASP A 128 -4.64 -21.65 -12.49
N ALA A 129 -3.87 -21.16 -11.51
CA ALA A 129 -2.58 -21.71 -11.14
C ALA A 129 -2.70 -23.08 -10.42
N LEU A 130 -3.75 -23.25 -9.61
CA LEU A 130 -4.00 -24.46 -8.84
C LEU A 130 -4.50 -25.64 -9.70
N PHE A 131 -5.28 -25.36 -10.75
CA PHE A 131 -5.95 -26.40 -11.53
C PHE A 131 -4.98 -27.43 -12.17
N PRO A 132 -3.89 -27.04 -12.85
CA PRO A 132 -2.93 -28.01 -13.39
C PRO A 132 -2.31 -28.92 -12.33
N LEU A 133 -2.10 -28.41 -11.12
CA LEU A 133 -1.53 -29.18 -10.00
C LEU A 133 -2.50 -30.26 -9.52
N VAL A 134 -3.74 -29.86 -9.25
CA VAL A 134 -4.82 -30.78 -8.84
C VAL A 134 -5.07 -31.82 -9.93
N TYR A 135 -5.11 -31.38 -11.20
CA TYR A 135 -5.31 -32.29 -12.32
C TYR A 135 -4.19 -33.34 -12.42
N LYS A 136 -2.93 -32.90 -12.38
CA LYS A 136 -1.76 -33.78 -12.48
C LYS A 136 -1.66 -34.76 -11.30
N HIS A 137 -1.74 -34.24 -10.08
CA HIS A 137 -1.39 -35.00 -8.88
C HIS A 137 -2.55 -35.77 -8.25
N LEU A 138 -3.80 -35.34 -8.48
CA LEU A 138 -4.97 -35.90 -7.81
C LEU A 138 -5.96 -36.56 -8.78
N ILE A 139 -6.16 -36.00 -9.97
CA ILE A 139 -7.14 -36.53 -10.94
C ILE A 139 -6.48 -37.52 -11.93
N ASN A 140 -5.29 -37.19 -12.44
CA ASN A 140 -4.58 -37.96 -13.46
C ASN A 140 -3.31 -38.67 -12.92
N SER A 141 -3.31 -38.99 -11.63
CA SER A 141 -2.14 -39.42 -10.83
C SER A 141 -1.46 -40.74 -11.25
N GLY A 142 -1.96 -41.45 -12.25
CA GLY A 142 -1.40 -42.71 -12.75
C GLY A 142 -0.78 -42.69 -14.15
N ARG A 143 -0.69 -41.52 -14.83
CA ARG A 143 -0.36 -41.47 -16.28
C ARG A 143 1.00 -40.83 -16.63
N GLY A 144 1.87 -40.61 -15.65
CA GLY A 144 3.22 -40.02 -15.83
C GLY A 144 3.23 -38.49 -15.78
N ASP A 145 4.43 -37.91 -15.85
CA ASP A 145 4.61 -36.45 -15.77
C ASP A 145 4.04 -35.73 -17.00
N VAL A 146 3.28 -34.67 -16.74
CA VAL A 146 2.58 -33.87 -17.75
C VAL A 146 3.55 -32.83 -18.30
N SER A 147 3.64 -32.69 -19.63
CA SER A 147 4.52 -31.66 -20.23
C SER A 147 4.06 -30.24 -19.83
N PRO A 148 4.99 -29.26 -19.73
CA PRO A 148 4.63 -27.88 -19.40
C PRO A 148 3.58 -27.27 -20.32
N GLY A 149 3.64 -27.57 -21.62
CA GLY A 149 2.64 -27.11 -22.59
C GLY A 149 1.25 -27.71 -22.37
N TYR A 150 1.16 -28.97 -21.90
CA TYR A 150 -0.12 -29.55 -21.54
C TYR A 150 -0.67 -28.94 -20.24
N ALA A 151 0.19 -28.64 -19.26
CA ALA A 151 -0.21 -27.94 -18.04
C ALA A 151 -0.78 -26.54 -18.33
N GLU A 152 -0.22 -25.82 -19.31
CA GLU A 152 -0.75 -24.52 -19.74
C GLU A 152 -2.10 -24.65 -20.44
N CYS A 153 -2.29 -25.69 -21.26
CA CYS A 153 -3.61 -25.97 -21.83
C CYS A 153 -4.64 -26.31 -20.74
N VAL A 154 -4.26 -27.09 -19.72
CA VAL A 154 -5.16 -27.36 -18.58
C VAL A 154 -5.51 -26.05 -17.86
N ARG A 155 -4.54 -25.17 -17.63
CA ARG A 155 -4.75 -23.86 -17.02
C ARG A 155 -5.77 -23.03 -17.81
N SER A 156 -5.63 -22.93 -19.13
CA SER A 156 -6.53 -22.12 -19.96
C SER A 156 -7.98 -22.61 -19.95
N LEU A 157 -8.21 -23.90 -19.68
CA LEU A 157 -9.56 -24.49 -19.57
C LEU A 157 -10.22 -24.30 -18.20
N SER A 158 -9.53 -23.72 -17.22
CA SER A 158 -10.03 -23.55 -15.85
C SER A 158 -11.42 -22.89 -15.81
N ARG A 159 -11.62 -21.82 -16.59
CA ARG A 159 -12.90 -21.07 -16.64
C ARG A 159 -14.04 -21.83 -17.30
N ASP A 160 -13.75 -22.65 -18.31
CA ASP A 160 -14.76 -23.41 -19.04
C ASP A 160 -15.17 -24.67 -18.27
N VAL A 161 -14.19 -25.38 -17.70
CA VAL A 161 -14.37 -26.65 -16.98
C VAL A 161 -14.88 -26.41 -15.56
N ARG A 162 -14.56 -25.26 -14.95
CA ARG A 162 -14.88 -24.89 -13.55
C ARG A 162 -14.62 -26.05 -12.57
N PRO A 163 -13.37 -26.54 -12.49
CA PRO A 163 -13.02 -27.73 -11.70
C PRO A 163 -13.38 -27.58 -10.21
N PHE A 164 -13.30 -26.36 -9.70
CA PHE A 164 -13.55 -26.01 -8.30
C PHE A 164 -14.98 -25.56 -8.02
N GLY A 165 -15.88 -25.63 -9.00
CA GLY A 165 -17.28 -25.22 -8.84
C GLY A 165 -17.41 -23.74 -8.51
N ALA A 166 -18.19 -23.42 -7.46
CA ALA A 166 -18.45 -22.05 -7.01
C ALA A 166 -17.36 -21.47 -6.09
N ALA A 167 -16.36 -22.26 -5.69
CA ALA A 167 -15.35 -21.84 -4.72
C ALA A 167 -14.61 -20.54 -5.08
N PRO A 168 -14.21 -20.27 -6.34
CA PRO A 168 -13.59 -19.00 -6.71
C PRO A 168 -14.48 -17.78 -6.42
N GLY A 169 -15.76 -17.84 -6.82
CA GLY A 169 -16.72 -16.75 -6.56
C GLY A 169 -16.99 -16.57 -5.07
N LEU A 170 -17.18 -17.67 -4.34
CA LEU A 170 -17.40 -17.61 -2.89
C LEU A 170 -16.23 -16.96 -2.15
N LEU A 171 -14.99 -17.31 -2.51
CA LEU A 171 -13.80 -16.71 -1.89
C LEU A 171 -13.68 -15.22 -2.23
N ALA A 172 -13.94 -14.85 -3.50
CA ALA A 172 -13.90 -13.45 -3.92
C ALA A 172 -14.96 -12.60 -3.19
N ASP A 173 -16.19 -13.11 -3.07
CA ASP A 173 -17.29 -12.45 -2.35
C ASP A 173 -16.96 -12.30 -0.86
N GLN A 174 -16.40 -13.33 -0.22
CA GLN A 174 -16.02 -13.29 1.19
C GLN A 174 -14.91 -12.26 1.45
N ILE A 175 -13.83 -12.28 0.65
CA ILE A 175 -12.73 -11.29 0.78
C ILE A 175 -13.24 -9.87 0.54
N THR A 176 -14.09 -9.67 -0.46
CA THR A 176 -14.63 -8.34 -0.79
C THR A 176 -15.53 -7.83 0.33
N SER A 177 -16.49 -8.65 0.77
CA SER A 177 -17.48 -8.25 1.77
C SER A 177 -16.88 -8.02 3.17
N SER A 178 -15.92 -8.84 3.60
CA SER A 178 -15.23 -8.64 4.88
C SER A 178 -14.13 -7.56 4.80
N GLY A 179 -13.50 -7.40 3.63
CA GLY A 179 -12.38 -6.49 3.40
C GLY A 179 -12.75 -5.03 3.16
N VAL A 180 -13.91 -4.77 2.55
CA VAL A 180 -14.25 -3.42 2.05
C VAL A 180 -14.30 -2.37 3.16
N SER A 181 -14.81 -2.73 4.35
CA SER A 181 -14.92 -1.77 5.46
C SER A 181 -13.53 -1.35 5.97
N GLY A 182 -12.59 -2.31 6.07
CA GLY A 182 -11.21 -2.04 6.47
C GLY A 182 -10.46 -1.22 5.42
N LYS A 183 -10.60 -1.58 4.13
CA LYS A 183 -10.03 -0.82 2.99
C LYS A 183 -10.51 0.63 3.01
N LEU A 184 -11.83 0.85 3.12
CA LEU A 184 -12.42 2.18 3.14
C LEU A 184 -12.00 2.98 4.37
N LEU A 185 -11.91 2.35 5.54
CA LEU A 185 -11.44 3.02 6.75
C LEU A 185 -10.00 3.53 6.57
N LEU A 186 -9.10 2.68 6.07
CA LEU A 186 -7.70 3.06 5.84
C LEU A 186 -7.58 4.20 4.82
N GLN A 187 -8.30 4.10 3.69
CA GLN A 187 -8.34 5.16 2.67
C GLN A 187 -8.86 6.48 3.25
N ALA A 188 -9.91 6.42 4.08
CA ALA A 188 -10.48 7.60 4.74
C ALA A 188 -9.49 8.22 5.75
N LEU A 189 -8.75 7.41 6.51
CA LEU A 189 -7.71 7.92 7.42
C LEU A 189 -6.56 8.60 6.66
N HIS A 190 -6.15 8.07 5.50
CA HIS A 190 -5.18 8.74 4.62
C HIS A 190 -5.72 10.09 4.11
N LEU A 191 -6.96 10.13 3.64
CA LEU A 191 -7.61 11.37 3.22
C LEU A 191 -7.69 12.39 4.36
N SER A 192 -7.94 11.93 5.60
CA SER A 192 -7.96 12.80 6.78
C SER A 192 -6.63 13.52 6.99
N ILE A 193 -5.51 12.80 6.81
CA ILE A 193 -4.16 13.37 6.89
C ILE A 193 -3.95 14.40 5.77
N GLU A 194 -4.42 14.13 4.57
CA GLU A 194 -4.32 15.04 3.42
C GLU A 194 -5.14 16.32 3.63
N VAL A 195 -6.37 16.20 4.14
CA VAL A 195 -7.21 17.34 4.50
C VAL A 195 -6.52 18.19 5.56
N ILE A 196 -6.01 17.58 6.63
CA ILE A 196 -5.26 18.30 7.67
C ILE A 196 -4.06 19.04 7.07
N ASN A 197 -3.24 18.35 6.27
CA ASN A 197 -2.09 18.95 5.60
C ASN A 197 -2.48 20.13 4.72
N THR A 198 -3.60 20.03 4.01
CA THR A 198 -4.12 21.10 3.16
C THR A 198 -4.56 22.30 4.00
N THR A 199 -5.29 22.05 5.09
CA THR A 199 -5.76 23.11 6.00
C THR A 199 -4.62 23.79 6.78
N ASP A 200 -3.54 23.08 7.09
CA ASP A 200 -2.32 23.64 7.70
C ASP A 200 -1.60 24.65 6.80
N HIS A 201 -1.78 24.53 5.48
CA HIS A 201 -1.14 25.36 4.47
C HIS A 201 -2.14 26.33 3.79
N LEU A 202 -3.11 26.82 4.56
CA LEU A 202 -4.13 27.74 4.08
C LEU A 202 -3.53 28.99 3.42
N GLN A 203 -3.98 29.29 2.20
CA GLN A 203 -3.58 30.51 1.49
C GLN A 203 -4.36 31.71 2.01
N LEU A 204 -3.70 32.55 2.82
CA LEU A 204 -4.32 33.74 3.40
C LEU A 204 -4.59 34.81 2.32
N SER A 205 -5.85 35.26 2.25
CA SER A 205 -6.25 36.38 1.40
C SER A 205 -5.48 37.65 1.73
N ARG A 206 -5.44 38.59 0.77
CA ARG A 206 -4.76 39.88 0.97
C ARG A 206 -5.41 40.67 2.12
N GLU A 207 -6.73 40.62 2.22
CA GLU A 207 -7.52 41.26 3.25
C GLU A 207 -7.21 40.65 4.63
N CYS A 208 -7.14 39.32 4.74
CA CYS A 208 -6.74 38.63 5.96
C CYS A 208 -5.32 39.02 6.39
N ARG A 209 -4.34 38.96 5.48
CA ARG A 209 -2.94 39.35 5.80
C ARG A 209 -2.84 40.77 6.34
N ARG A 210 -3.60 41.72 5.76
CA ARG A 210 -3.68 43.10 6.26
C ARG A 210 -4.35 43.18 7.64
N ALA A 211 -5.44 42.45 7.84
CA ALA A 211 -6.18 42.45 9.10
C ALA A 211 -5.35 41.86 10.26
N LEU A 212 -4.64 40.75 10.01
CA LEU A 212 -3.69 40.15 10.96
C LEU A 212 -2.58 41.12 11.35
N LEU A 213 -1.96 41.77 10.36
CA LEU A 213 -0.93 42.78 10.61
C LEU A 213 -1.48 43.94 11.45
N LYS A 214 -2.67 44.45 11.10
CA LYS A 214 -3.36 45.51 11.85
C LYS A 214 -3.63 45.13 13.30
N MET A 215 -4.02 43.90 13.53
CA MET A 215 -4.37 43.40 14.84
C MET A 215 -3.13 43.12 15.71
N GLN A 216 -2.09 42.52 15.15
CA GLN A 216 -0.96 41.99 15.92
C GLN A 216 0.19 42.99 16.06
N PHE A 217 0.52 43.75 15.01
CA PHE A 217 1.79 44.51 14.97
C PHE A 217 1.62 46.01 14.75
N CYS A 218 0.51 46.50 14.19
CA CYS A 218 0.31 47.95 14.08
C CYS A 218 0.31 48.70 15.43
N PRO A 219 -0.13 48.12 16.57
CA PRO A 219 0.07 48.75 17.88
C PRO A 219 1.55 49.02 18.19
N HIS A 220 2.47 48.13 17.78
CA HIS A 220 3.91 48.35 17.98
C HIS A 220 4.41 49.56 17.22
N CYS A 221 3.90 49.77 15.99
CA CYS A 221 4.20 50.94 15.20
C CYS A 221 3.66 52.24 15.82
N GLN A 222 2.65 52.16 16.67
CA GLN A 222 2.09 53.29 17.43
C GLN A 222 2.73 53.45 18.82
N GLY A 223 3.79 52.69 19.14
CA GLY A 223 4.45 52.73 20.44
C GLY A 223 3.75 51.91 21.53
N LEU A 224 2.71 51.14 21.19
CA LEU A 224 1.92 50.32 22.10
C LEU A 224 2.35 48.85 22.06
N THR A 225 3.61 48.58 22.43
CA THR A 225 4.23 47.24 22.30
C THR A 225 3.73 46.20 23.30
N GLN A 226 3.11 46.63 24.41
CA GLN A 226 2.57 45.75 25.45
C GLN A 226 1.04 45.55 25.34
N SER A 227 0.40 46.21 24.38
CA SER A 227 -1.06 46.15 24.22
C SER A 227 -1.46 44.91 23.43
N LYS A 228 -2.39 44.12 23.98
CA LYS A 228 -2.97 42.97 23.29
C LYS A 228 -4.25 43.38 22.54
N PRO A 229 -4.57 42.74 21.41
CA PRO A 229 -5.83 43.01 20.72
C PRO A 229 -7.02 42.61 21.59
N CYS A 230 -8.09 43.41 21.54
CA CYS A 230 -9.35 43.09 22.21
C CYS A 230 -9.87 41.73 21.74
N ARG A 231 -10.47 40.94 22.64
CA ARG A 231 -11.02 39.61 22.30
C ARG A 231 -11.97 39.63 21.10
N GLY A 232 -12.91 40.59 21.07
CA GLY A 232 -13.86 40.71 19.96
C GLY A 232 -13.20 41.06 18.63
N TYR A 233 -12.19 41.94 18.65
CA TYR A 233 -11.41 42.27 17.46
C TYR A 233 -10.64 41.06 16.94
N CYS A 234 -9.99 40.32 17.85
CA CYS A 234 -9.29 39.09 17.52
C CYS A 234 -10.20 38.05 16.86
N LEU A 235 -11.35 37.76 17.47
CA LEU A 235 -12.30 36.80 16.92
C LEU A 235 -12.82 37.22 15.55
N ASN A 236 -13.07 38.50 15.31
CA ASN A 236 -13.55 38.97 14.02
C ASN A 236 -12.50 38.84 12.91
N VAL A 237 -11.23 39.17 13.21
CA VAL A 237 -10.13 38.98 12.25
C VAL A 237 -9.92 37.50 11.96
N MET A 238 -9.88 36.66 13.00
CA MET A 238 -9.67 35.21 12.84
C MET A 238 -10.80 34.54 12.06
N ARG A 239 -12.07 34.90 12.31
CA ARG A 239 -13.21 34.39 11.53
C ARG A 239 -13.10 34.74 10.05
N GLY A 240 -12.72 35.98 9.74
CA GLY A 240 -12.52 36.40 8.34
C GLY A 240 -11.36 35.65 7.66
N CYS A 241 -10.28 35.38 8.41
CA CYS A 241 -9.12 34.65 7.91
C CYS A 241 -9.38 33.15 7.71
N LEU A 242 -10.20 32.53 8.56
CA LEU A 242 -10.50 31.09 8.55
C LEU A 242 -11.85 30.76 7.90
N ALA A 243 -12.45 31.71 7.17
CA ALA A 243 -13.77 31.53 6.56
C ALA A 243 -13.83 30.30 5.63
N SER A 244 -12.82 30.10 4.77
CA SER A 244 -12.75 28.94 3.89
C SER A 244 -12.52 27.62 4.63
N MET A 245 -11.86 27.64 5.79
CA MET A 245 -11.74 26.46 6.65
C MET A 245 -13.08 26.12 7.30
N ALA A 246 -13.87 27.14 7.67
CA ALA A 246 -15.18 26.95 8.27
C ALA A 246 -16.19 26.30 7.30
N GLU A 247 -16.03 26.46 5.98
CA GLU A 247 -16.85 25.78 4.97
C GLU A 247 -16.68 24.24 5.04
N ILE A 248 -15.50 23.77 5.46
CA ILE A 248 -15.18 22.33 5.54
C ILE A 248 -15.72 21.70 6.83
N ASP A 249 -16.03 22.47 7.88
CA ASP A 249 -16.41 21.94 9.21
C ASP A 249 -17.61 20.99 9.14
N THR A 250 -18.62 21.31 8.34
CA THR A 250 -19.82 20.47 8.16
C THR A 250 -19.45 19.11 7.54
N HIS A 251 -18.74 19.12 6.41
CA HIS A 251 -18.27 17.92 5.74
C HIS A 251 -17.30 17.11 6.61
N TRP A 252 -16.45 17.77 7.39
CA TRP A 252 -15.54 17.10 8.32
C TRP A 252 -16.31 16.35 9.42
N ARG A 253 -17.38 16.93 9.97
CA ARG A 253 -18.23 16.26 10.97
C ARG A 253 -18.94 15.04 10.40
N GLU A 254 -19.52 15.18 9.21
CA GLU A 254 -20.15 14.05 8.49
C GLU A 254 -19.14 12.93 8.19
N PHE A 255 -17.93 13.32 7.78
CA PHE A 255 -16.83 12.41 7.54
C PHE A 255 -16.43 11.65 8.82
N VAL A 256 -16.24 12.34 9.95
CA VAL A 256 -15.93 11.70 11.24
C VAL A 256 -17.04 10.74 11.66
N SER A 257 -18.32 11.12 11.53
CA SER A 257 -19.44 10.21 11.82
C SER A 257 -19.45 8.98 10.90
N SER A 258 -19.06 9.14 9.65
CA SER A 258 -18.94 8.03 8.69
C SER A 258 -17.81 7.05 9.06
N LEU A 259 -16.70 7.55 9.64
CA LEU A 259 -15.63 6.70 10.17
C LEU A 259 -16.12 5.81 11.33
N GLU A 260 -16.93 6.37 12.24
CA GLU A 260 -17.53 5.59 13.34
C GLU A 260 -18.42 4.46 12.79
N GLY A 261 -19.22 4.75 11.76
CA GLY A 261 -20.05 3.75 11.09
C GLY A 261 -19.23 2.65 10.39
N LEU A 262 -18.10 3.00 9.76
CA LEU A 262 -17.18 2.02 9.18
C LEU A 262 -16.55 1.14 10.25
N SER A 263 -16.07 1.73 11.35
CA SER A 263 -15.48 1.00 12.47
C SER A 263 -16.47 0.02 13.10
N ALA A 264 -17.73 0.40 13.25
CA ALA A 264 -18.78 -0.50 13.76
C ALA A 264 -19.01 -1.70 12.83
N ARG A 265 -19.01 -1.51 11.50
CA ARG A 265 -19.19 -2.58 10.52
C ARG A 265 -18.03 -3.58 10.47
N MET A 266 -16.83 -3.16 10.85
CA MET A 266 -15.67 -4.06 10.92
C MET A 266 -15.82 -5.15 11.99
N HIS A 267 -16.65 -4.94 13.02
CA HIS A 267 -16.92 -5.92 14.08
C HIS A 267 -18.12 -6.84 13.75
N GLY A 268 -18.48 -6.97 12.48
CA GLY A 268 -19.67 -7.70 12.01
C GLY A 268 -19.54 -9.23 12.00
N THR A 269 -20.55 -9.92 11.47
CA THR A 269 -20.71 -11.39 11.49
C THR A 269 -19.77 -12.16 10.55
N LEU A 270 -19.03 -11.47 9.68
CA LEU A 270 -18.04 -12.07 8.78
C LEU A 270 -16.72 -11.32 8.94
N ASP A 271 -16.01 -11.63 10.02
CA ASP A 271 -14.72 -11.03 10.31
C ASP A 271 -13.70 -11.42 9.24
N LEU A 272 -12.92 -10.45 8.79
CA LEU A 272 -11.89 -10.62 7.79
C LEU A 272 -10.79 -11.57 8.28
N GLU A 273 -10.46 -11.54 9.57
CA GLU A 273 -9.56 -12.52 10.18
C GLU A 273 -10.07 -13.95 9.97
N GLN A 274 -11.36 -14.18 10.23
CA GLN A 274 -11.99 -15.49 10.05
C GLN A 274 -11.98 -15.94 8.57
N VAL A 275 -12.25 -15.02 7.64
CA VAL A 275 -12.19 -15.33 6.20
C VAL A 275 -10.77 -15.72 5.77
N LEU A 276 -9.76 -14.91 6.14
CA LEU A 276 -8.38 -15.14 5.74
C LEU A 276 -7.81 -16.43 6.36
N LEU A 277 -8.02 -16.64 7.66
CA LEU A 277 -7.60 -17.88 8.32
C LEU A 277 -8.41 -19.09 7.83
N GLY A 278 -9.65 -18.89 7.38
CA GLY A 278 -10.53 -19.91 6.84
C GLY A 278 -10.26 -20.30 5.38
N VAL A 279 -9.35 -19.63 4.65
CA VAL A 279 -9.09 -19.94 3.24
C VAL A 279 -8.76 -21.43 3.03
N HIS A 280 -8.00 -22.04 3.94
CA HIS A 280 -7.62 -23.44 3.84
C HIS A 280 -8.84 -24.40 3.79
N THR A 281 -9.93 -24.12 4.50
CA THR A 281 -11.13 -24.97 4.50
C THR A 281 -11.85 -24.88 3.17
N LEU A 282 -12.02 -23.66 2.65
CA LEU A 282 -12.60 -23.42 1.33
C LEU A 282 -11.79 -24.12 0.24
N LEU A 283 -10.45 -24.06 0.31
CA LEU A 283 -9.58 -24.76 -0.61
C LEU A 283 -9.69 -26.28 -0.51
N HIS A 284 -9.80 -26.81 0.71
CA HIS A 284 -10.03 -28.24 0.93
C HIS A 284 -11.34 -28.69 0.26
N ASP A 285 -12.44 -27.95 0.45
CA ASP A 285 -13.73 -28.25 -0.16
C ASP A 285 -13.70 -28.12 -1.69
N ALA A 286 -12.99 -27.13 -2.21
CA ALA A 286 -12.78 -26.92 -3.64
C ALA A 286 -12.04 -28.10 -4.28
N VAL A 287 -10.93 -28.55 -3.68
CA VAL A 287 -10.19 -29.73 -4.14
C VAL A 287 -11.05 -30.99 -4.03
N GLY A 288 -11.81 -31.15 -2.95
CA GLY A 288 -12.78 -32.23 -2.79
C GLY A 288 -13.85 -32.24 -3.90
N HIS A 289 -14.34 -31.07 -4.31
CA HIS A 289 -15.26 -30.93 -5.44
C HIS A 289 -14.62 -31.37 -6.76
N ALA A 290 -13.37 -30.95 -7.03
CA ALA A 290 -12.64 -31.35 -8.22
C ALA A 290 -12.40 -32.87 -8.26
N LEU A 291 -12.06 -33.48 -7.12
CA LEU A 291 -11.89 -34.93 -6.97
C LEU A 291 -13.17 -35.71 -7.30
N ARG A 292 -14.31 -35.31 -6.71
CA ARG A 292 -15.62 -35.95 -6.98
C ARG A 292 -16.00 -35.90 -8.45
N ASN A 293 -15.64 -34.83 -9.14
CA ASN A 293 -15.94 -34.62 -10.57
C ASN A 293 -14.79 -35.03 -11.50
N GLY A 294 -13.75 -35.69 -10.99
CA GLY A 294 -12.51 -35.94 -11.71
C GLY A 294 -12.70 -36.66 -13.06
N ALA A 295 -13.59 -37.65 -13.14
CA ALA A 295 -13.86 -38.37 -14.38
C ALA A 295 -14.48 -37.48 -15.48
N SER A 296 -15.34 -36.53 -15.11
CA SER A 296 -15.93 -35.56 -16.05
C SER A 296 -14.87 -34.55 -16.51
N ILE A 297 -14.09 -34.02 -15.55
CA ILE A 297 -12.99 -33.08 -15.79
C ILE A 297 -11.97 -33.71 -16.74
N SER A 298 -11.51 -34.94 -16.50
CA SER A 298 -10.57 -35.65 -17.39
C SER A 298 -11.10 -35.82 -18.80
N LYS A 299 -12.39 -36.13 -18.98
CA LYS A 299 -12.99 -36.23 -20.31
C LYS A 299 -12.99 -34.90 -21.05
N GLN A 300 -13.33 -33.81 -20.38
CA GLN A 300 -13.34 -32.46 -20.97
C GLN A 300 -11.93 -32.00 -21.31
N VAL A 301 -10.97 -32.17 -20.39
CA VAL A 301 -9.56 -31.83 -20.61
C VAL A 301 -8.97 -32.66 -21.75
N GLN A 302 -9.23 -33.96 -21.80
CA GLN A 302 -8.72 -34.81 -22.88
C GLN A 302 -9.35 -34.47 -24.24
N LYS A 303 -10.61 -34.02 -24.26
CA LYS A 303 -11.28 -33.56 -25.48
C LYS A 303 -10.64 -32.28 -26.05
N SER A 304 -10.26 -31.34 -25.18
CA SER A 304 -9.75 -30.03 -25.60
C SER A 304 -8.24 -29.98 -25.75
N CYS A 305 -7.48 -30.57 -24.82
CA CYS A 305 -6.01 -30.59 -24.81
C CYS A 305 -5.41 -31.84 -25.48
N GLY A 306 -6.23 -32.83 -25.83
CA GLY A 306 -5.77 -34.13 -26.32
C GLY A 306 -5.23 -35.04 -25.22
N SER A 307 -4.59 -36.14 -25.63
CA SER A 307 -3.92 -37.05 -24.70
C SER A 307 -2.66 -36.41 -24.11
N PRO A 308 -2.35 -36.62 -22.82
CA PRO A 308 -1.16 -36.04 -22.19
C PRO A 308 0.11 -36.37 -22.98
N SER A 309 0.79 -35.34 -23.50
CA SER A 309 2.11 -35.50 -24.11
C SER A 309 3.11 -35.77 -22.97
N ARG A 310 3.65 -37.00 -22.95
CA ARG A 310 4.53 -37.50 -21.89
C ARG A 310 5.97 -37.06 -22.15
N ARG A 311 6.70 -36.72 -21.09
CA ARG A 311 8.18 -36.63 -21.18
C ARG A 311 8.75 -38.04 -21.45
N PRO A 312 9.64 -38.23 -22.43
CA PRO A 312 10.40 -39.48 -22.55
C PRO A 312 11.15 -39.70 -21.24
N ALA A 313 11.00 -40.88 -20.63
CA ALA A 313 11.85 -41.25 -19.52
C ALA A 313 13.29 -41.36 -20.03
N GLU A 314 14.22 -40.58 -19.46
CA GLU A 314 15.64 -40.82 -19.67
C GLU A 314 15.99 -42.20 -19.10
N SER A 315 16.07 -43.19 -19.97
CA SER A 315 16.58 -44.51 -19.64
C SER A 315 18.09 -44.38 -19.40
N VAL A 316 18.49 -44.20 -18.14
CA VAL A 316 19.88 -44.39 -17.71
C VAL A 316 20.23 -45.85 -17.96
N SER A 317 20.89 -46.10 -19.10
CA SER A 317 21.42 -47.40 -19.46
C SER A 317 22.69 -47.63 -18.66
N VAL A 318 22.56 -48.26 -17.49
CA VAL A 318 23.71 -48.73 -16.71
C VAL A 318 24.32 -49.91 -17.48
N HIS A 319 25.34 -49.63 -18.29
CA HIS A 319 26.20 -50.68 -18.84
C HIS A 319 27.05 -51.28 -17.71
N HIS A 320 26.60 -52.42 -17.20
CA HIS A 320 27.44 -53.35 -16.44
C HIS A 320 28.40 -54.05 -17.41
N GLY A 321 29.64 -53.56 -17.45
CA GLY A 321 30.75 -54.16 -18.19
C GLY A 321 31.95 -54.37 -17.28
N SER A 322 32.01 -55.53 -16.62
CA SER A 322 33.18 -55.99 -15.90
C SER A 322 34.25 -56.47 -16.89
N ARG A 323 35.46 -55.90 -16.86
CA ARG A 323 36.73 -56.59 -17.19
C ARG A 323 37.93 -55.81 -16.65
N ARG A 324 38.68 -56.48 -15.77
CA ARG A 324 39.97 -56.11 -15.17
C ARG A 324 41.14 -56.41 -16.12
N ALA A 325 42.22 -55.62 -15.93
CA ALA A 325 43.64 -55.89 -16.23
C ALA A 325 44.05 -55.75 -17.71
N SER A 326 45.15 -55.10 -18.13
CA SER A 326 46.39 -54.66 -17.48
C SER A 326 47.04 -53.52 -18.31
N LEU A 327 47.82 -52.64 -17.67
CA LEU A 327 48.80 -51.74 -18.29
C LEU A 327 49.99 -52.54 -18.87
N PRO A 328 50.74 -52.01 -19.85
CA PRO A 328 52.00 -51.32 -19.50
C PRO A 328 52.34 -50.05 -20.32
N LEU A 329 53.20 -49.23 -19.71
CA LEU A 329 53.87 -48.05 -20.24
C LEU A 329 54.70 -48.33 -21.51
N GLN A 330 54.77 -47.36 -22.42
CA GLN A 330 56.04 -46.84 -22.97
C GLN A 330 55.84 -45.49 -23.67
N ALA A 331 56.63 -44.49 -23.28
CA ALA A 331 56.86 -43.24 -24.01
C ALA A 331 57.97 -43.44 -25.04
N PRO A 332 58.08 -42.54 -26.04
CA PRO A 332 59.27 -41.69 -26.05
C PRO A 332 59.03 -40.22 -26.45
N VAL A 333 59.93 -39.39 -25.95
CA VAL A 333 60.11 -37.95 -26.13
C VAL A 333 60.76 -37.61 -27.48
N LYS A 334 60.34 -36.51 -28.13
CA LYS A 334 61.16 -35.50 -28.87
C LYS A 334 60.21 -34.39 -29.38
N ALA A 335 60.25 -33.19 -28.82
CA ALA A 335 61.20 -32.08 -29.06
C ALA A 335 61.01 -31.39 -30.41
N THR A 336 60.34 -30.24 -30.39
CA THR A 336 60.60 -29.09 -31.27
C THR A 336 60.36 -27.81 -30.45
N GLY A 337 61.41 -27.03 -30.27
CA GLY A 337 61.30 -25.64 -29.83
C GLY A 337 61.06 -24.74 -31.03
N GLU A 338 60.45 -23.58 -30.80
CA GLU A 338 61.14 -22.29 -30.91
C GLU A 338 60.20 -21.16 -30.46
N ALA A 339 60.81 -20.18 -29.82
CA ALA A 339 60.19 -19.01 -29.22
C ALA A 339 59.74 -17.99 -30.28
N PHE A 340 58.76 -17.15 -29.94
CA PHE A 340 58.90 -15.70 -30.10
C PHE A 340 57.92 -14.96 -29.18
N THR A 341 58.29 -13.73 -28.92
CA THR A 341 58.02 -12.90 -27.75
C THR A 341 56.81 -11.96 -27.94
N SER A 342 56.15 -11.69 -26.82
CA SER A 342 55.77 -10.34 -26.33
C SER A 342 54.71 -9.48 -27.06
N LYS A 343 53.74 -9.08 -26.21
CA LYS A 343 53.17 -7.72 -26.01
C LYS A 343 51.82 -7.33 -26.65
N ARG A 344 50.98 -6.84 -25.72
CA ARG A 344 49.92 -5.80 -25.80
C ARG A 344 48.62 -6.19 -26.52
N ARG A 345 47.51 -6.21 -25.80
CA ARG A 345 46.74 -5.02 -25.41
C ARG A 345 45.85 -5.34 -24.21
#